data_AF-K2I2S8-F1
#
_entry.id   AF-K2I2S8-F1
#
_cell.length_a   1.000
_cell.length_b   1.000
_cell.length_c   1.000
_cell.angle_alpha   90.00
_cell.angle_beta   90.00
_cell.angle_gamma   90.00
#
_symmetry.space_group_name_H-M   'P 1'
#
loop_
_entity.id
_entity.type
_entity.pdbx_description
1 polymer ?
#
loop_
_entity_poly.entity_id
_entity_poly.type
_entity_poly.pdbx_seq_one_letter_code
_entity_poly.pdbx_strand_id
1 'polypeptide(L)' 'MAYHGKYEAPEDILKDDDLGREDKIRMLEQWRDDKTAYLRASGEGMGGEVSADLLKRIKKALASLRE' A
#
# COMPACT_ATOMS: atom_id res chain seq x y z
N MET A 1 -1.78 0.32 14.30
CA MET A 1 -2.91 0.85 13.51
C MET A 1 -2.96 0.12 12.18
N ALA A 2 -4.00 -0.65 11.91
CA ALA A 2 -4.18 -1.27 10.59
C ALA A 2 -4.79 -0.21 9.65
N TYR A 3 -4.20 -0.01 8.48
CA TYR A 3 -4.75 0.85 7.40
C TYR A 3 -6.04 0.27 6.80
N HIS A 4 -6.41 -0.96 7.18
CA HIS A 4 -7.57 -1.73 6.71
C HIS A 4 -8.88 -1.00 7.05
N GLY A 5 -9.34 -0.16 6.12
CA GLY A 5 -10.68 0.42 6.12
C GLY A 5 -10.74 1.95 6.01
N LYS A 6 -9.67 2.68 6.34
CA LYS A 6 -9.65 4.16 6.22
C LYS A 6 -9.22 4.63 4.82
N TYR A 7 -8.39 3.85 4.13
CA TYR A 7 -7.79 4.25 2.87
C TYR A 7 -8.06 3.21 1.79
N GLU A 8 -8.64 3.64 0.67
CA GLU A 8 -8.92 2.78 -0.49
C GLU A 8 -7.72 2.72 -1.43
N ALA A 9 -6.93 3.81 -1.51
CA ALA A 9 -5.70 3.87 -2.28
C ALA A 9 -4.49 4.32 -1.44
N PRO A 10 -3.26 3.89 -1.79
CA PRO A 10 -2.04 4.41 -1.17
C PRO A 10 -1.87 5.93 -1.35
N GLU A 11 -2.54 6.50 -2.36
CA GLU A 11 -2.59 7.93 -2.61
C GLU A 11 -3.37 8.69 -1.53
N ASP A 12 -4.35 8.05 -0.88
CA ASP A 12 -5.08 8.68 0.23
C ASP A 12 -4.18 8.85 1.46
N ILE A 13 -3.30 7.87 1.72
CA ILE A 13 -2.28 7.97 2.79
C ILE A 13 -1.31 9.11 2.50
N LEU A 14 -0.95 9.34 1.23
CA LEU A 14 -0.08 10.46 0.86
C LEU A 14 -0.74 11.81 1.12
N LYS A 15 -2.03 11.93 0.79
CA LYS A 15 -2.83 13.15 0.93
C LYS A 15 -3.29 13.43 2.36
N ASP A 16 -3.17 12.47 3.26
CA ASP A 16 -3.57 12.63 4.65
C ASP A 16 -2.56 13.51 5.41
N ASP A 17 -2.92 14.76 5.68
CA ASP A 17 -2.05 15.71 6.41
C ASP A 17 -1.97 15.43 7.91
N ASP A 18 -2.85 14.59 8.46
CA ASP A 18 -2.84 14.16 9.87
C ASP A 18 -1.69 13.17 10.14
N LEU A 19 -1.24 12.46 9.10
CA LEU A 19 -0.14 11.51 9.19
C LEU A 19 1.22 12.20 8.98
N GLY A 20 2.11 12.00 9.95
CA GLY A 20 3.53 12.33 9.79
C GLY A 20 4.17 11.51 8.66
N ARG A 21 5.24 12.04 8.07
CA ARG A 21 5.99 11.36 6.99
C ARG A 21 6.39 9.92 7.37
N GLU A 22 6.87 9.73 8.59
CA GLU A 22 7.29 8.43 9.11
C GLU A 22 6.12 7.46 9.26
N ASP A 23 4.96 7.93 9.73
CA ASP A 23 3.74 7.12 9.83
C ASP A 23 3.22 6.72 8.45
N LYS A 24 3.21 7.64 7.48
CA LYS A 24 2.86 7.34 6.08
C LYS A 24 3.75 6.23 5.52
N ILE A 25 5.07 6.31 5.75
CA ILE A 25 6.02 5.29 5.30
C ILE A 25 5.71 3.95 5.97
N ARG A 26 5.53 3.90 7.30
CA ARG A 26 5.21 2.67 8.03
C ARG A 26 3.93 2.02 7.51
N MET A 27 2.87 2.80 7.29
CA MET A 27 1.59 2.31 6.81
C MET A 27 1.69 1.75 5.39
N LEU A 28 2.37 2.46 4.49
CA LEU A 28 2.57 2.01 3.11
C LEU A 28 3.49 0.78 3.04
N GLU A 29 4.51 0.67 3.88
CA GLU A 29 5.37 -0.52 3.96
C GLU A 29 4.59 -1.74 4.46
N GLN A 30 3.74 -1.56 5.47
CA GLN A 30 2.89 -2.63 5.97
C GLN A 30 1.87 -3.06 4.91
N TRP A 31 1.27 -2.11 4.19
CA TRP A 31 0.32 -2.41 3.11
C TRP A 31 0.97 -3.13 1.94
N ARG A 32 2.20 -2.77 1.58
CA ARG A 32 3.01 -3.49 0.58
C ARG A 32 3.18 -4.95 0.96
N ASP A 33 3.55 -5.19 2.22
CA ASP A 33 3.83 -6.54 2.72
C ASP A 33 2.57 -7.41 2.72
N ASP A 34 1.47 -6.88 3.24
CA ASP A 34 0.16 -7.53 3.26
C ASP A 34 -0.36 -7.84 1.85
N LYS A 35 -0.22 -6.90 0.90
CA LYS A 35 -0.59 -7.16 -0.50
C LYS A 35 0.31 -8.18 -1.17
N THR A 36 1.59 -8.22 -0.82
CA THR A 36 2.52 -9.23 -1.32
C THR A 36 2.18 -10.61 -0.76
N ALA A 37 1.84 -10.69 0.53
CA ALA A 37 1.37 -11.91 1.19
C ALA A 37 0.03 -12.37 0.61
N TYR A 38 -0.91 -11.45 0.40
CA TYR A 38 -2.20 -11.70 -0.24
C TYR A 38 -2.02 -12.21 -1.68
N LEU A 39 -1.16 -11.58 -2.48
CA LEU A 39 -0.82 -12.02 -3.84
C LEU A 39 -0.23 -13.44 -3.84
N ARG A 40 0.67 -13.71 -2.90
CA ARG A 40 1.30 -15.03 -2.75
C ARG A 40 0.27 -16.09 -2.33
N ALA A 41 -0.69 -15.74 -1.47
CA ALA A 41 -1.76 -16.61 -1.03
C ALA A 41 -2.87 -16.78 -2.09
N SER A 42 -3.13 -15.74 -2.90
CA SER A 42 -4.19 -15.68 -3.92
C SER A 42 -3.73 -16.16 -5.30
N GLY A 43 -2.49 -16.67 -5.41
CA GLY A 43 -1.83 -17.04 -6.66
C GLY A 43 -2.46 -18.19 -7.45
N GLU A 44 -3.54 -18.81 -7.00
CA GLU A 44 -4.21 -19.91 -7.70
C GLU A 44 -5.48 -19.52 -8.47
N GLY A 45 -5.91 -18.25 -8.49
CA GLY A 45 -7.11 -17.88 -9.24
C GLY A 45 -7.31 -16.38 -9.45
N MET A 46 -7.13 -15.95 -10.70
CA MET A 46 -7.80 -14.80 -11.34
C MET A 46 -7.65 -13.37 -10.74
N GLY A 47 -6.86 -13.13 -9.68
CA GLY A 47 -6.75 -11.80 -9.03
C GLY A 47 -5.44 -11.01 -9.24
N GLY A 48 -4.51 -11.51 -10.07
CA GLY A 48 -3.12 -11.03 -10.12
C GLY A 48 -2.92 -9.63 -10.69
N GLU A 49 -3.66 -9.23 -11.72
CA GLU A 49 -3.40 -7.98 -12.46
C GLU A 49 -3.76 -6.72 -11.64
N VAL A 50 -4.93 -6.70 -11.02
CA VAL A 50 -5.37 -5.58 -10.15
C VAL A 50 -4.45 -5.43 -8.94
N SER A 51 -4.04 -6.57 -8.38
CA SER A 51 -3.20 -6.62 -7.19
C SER A 51 -1.75 -6.19 -7.49
N ALA A 52 -1.24 -6.49 -8.69
CA ALA A 52 0.08 -6.05 -9.14
C ALA A 52 0.13 -4.53 -9.40
N ASP A 53 -0.92 -3.95 -9.99
CA ASP A 53 -1.01 -2.49 -10.19
C ASP A 53 -1.01 -1.75 -8.85
N LEU A 54 -1.79 -2.22 -7.87
CA LEU A 54 -1.83 -1.63 -6.54
C LEU A 54 -0.46 -1.68 -5.85
N LEU A 55 0.26 -2.81 -5.93
CA LEU A 55 1.61 -2.94 -5.38
C LEU A 55 2.57 -1.92 -5.99
N LYS A 56 2.45 -1.66 -7.30
CA LYS A 56 3.24 -0.65 -8.00
C LYS A 56 2.93 0.76 -7.51
N ARG A 57 1.66 1.09 -7.26
CA ARG A 57 1.24 2.38 -6.68
C ARG A 57 1.78 2.58 -5.26
N ILE A 58 1.72 1.56 -4.41
CA ILE A 58 2.27 1.61 -3.04
C ILE A 58 3.78 1.90 -3.09
N LYS A 59 4.54 1.20 -3.96
CA LYS A 59 5.98 1.45 -4.12
C LYS A 59 6.29 2.87 -4.61
N LYS A 60 5.49 3.39 -5.56
CA LYS A 60 5.64 4.77 -6.05
C LYS A 60 5.39 5.78 -4.92
N ALA A 61 4.35 5.58 -4.13
CA ALA A 61 4.04 6.43 -2.97
C ALA A 61 5.19 6.45 -1.95
N LEU A 62 5.77 5.28 -1.65
CA LEU A 62 6.94 5.18 -0.78
C LEU A 62 8.17 5.90 -1.34
N ALA A 63 8.41 5.83 -2.65
CA ALA A 63 9.51 6.54 -3.29
C ALA A 63 9.35 8.07 -3.13
N SER A 64 8.15 8.60 -3.41
CA SER A 64 7.85 10.03 -3.24
C SER A 64 7.96 10.54 -1.80
N LEU A 65 7.86 9.66 -0.80
CA LEU A 65 8.08 10.02 0.61
C LEU A 65 9.54 9.91 1.05
N ARG A 66 10.41 9.26 0.27
CA ARG A 66 11.83 9.07 0.60
C ARG A 66 12.77 10.00 -0.17
N GLU A 67 12.31 10.60 -1.27
CA GLU A 67 12.96 11.74 -1.93
C GLU A 67 12.87 13.02 -1.09
#